data_AF-A0A527ZA22-F1
#
_entry.id   AF-A0A527ZA22-F1
#
_cell.length_a   1.000
_cell.length_b   1.000
_cell.length_c   1.000
_cell.angle_alpha   90.00
_cell.angle_beta   90.00
_cell.angle_gamma   90.00
#
_symmetry.space_group_name_H-M   'P 1'
#
loop_
_entity.id
_entity.type
_entity.pdbx_description
1 polymer ?
#
loop_
_entity_poly.entity_id
_entity_poly.type
_entity_poly.pdbx_seq_one_letter_code
_entity_poly.pdbx_strand_id
1 'polypeptide(L)'
;MPASRLIILGVAVAAAGGAGYVAKNMVAVPPPQIVDSGPQAPAIALQDVLVLSGDVPMGSPIENNISWQSWPAGGINANFITRTAEPEALEKLKGAIARVAMYAGEPLRRSKLIGEGQSFMSSILPSGMRAVATAVSADTS
;
A
#
# COMPACT_ATOMS: atom_id res chain seq x y z
N MET A 1 -50.26 35.23 -43.52
CA MET A 1 -50.45 34.17 -42.50
C MET A 1 -51.78 34.42 -41.80
N PRO A 2 -52.59 33.39 -41.50
CA PRO A 2 -53.90 33.61 -40.88
C PRO A 2 -53.74 34.25 -39.49
N ALA A 3 -54.56 35.26 -39.17
CA ALA A 3 -54.49 36.04 -37.94
C ALA A 3 -54.55 35.17 -36.67
N SER A 4 -55.31 34.07 -36.72
CA SER A 4 -55.39 33.09 -35.65
C SER A 4 -54.03 32.47 -35.29
N ARG A 5 -53.15 32.29 -36.28
CA ARG A 5 -51.80 31.73 -36.08
C ARG A 5 -50.87 32.72 -35.39
N LEU A 6 -51.05 34.02 -35.61
CA LEU A 6 -50.32 35.08 -34.90
C LEU A 6 -50.78 35.22 -33.44
N ILE A 7 -52.08 35.09 -33.19
CA ILE A 7 -52.63 35.13 -31.82
C ILE A 7 -52.14 33.93 -31.01
N ILE A 8 -52.20 32.73 -31.59
CA ILE A 8 -51.69 31.50 -30.94
C ILE A 8 -50.18 31.61 -30.67
N LEU A 9 -49.42 32.18 -31.60
CA LEU A 9 -47.98 32.40 -31.42
C LEU A 9 -47.70 33.36 -30.25
N GLY A 10 -48.47 34.45 -30.12
CA GLY A 10 -48.33 35.40 -29.01
C GLY A 10 -48.61 34.76 -27.65
N VAL A 11 -49.69 33.98 -27.56
CA VAL A 11 -50.05 33.25 -26.32
C VAL A 11 -48.98 32.21 -25.97
N ALA A 12 -48.45 31.50 -26.97
CA ALA A 12 -47.39 30.51 -26.77
C ALA A 12 -46.11 31.14 -26.20
N VAL A 13 -45.71 32.31 -26.71
CA VAL A 13 -44.53 33.04 -26.21
C VAL A 13 -44.75 33.55 -24.78
N ALA A 14 -45.94 34.08 -24.48
CA ALA A 14 -46.28 34.54 -23.14
C ALA A 14 -46.27 33.39 -22.12
N ALA A 15 -46.85 32.24 -22.47
CA ALA A 15 -46.88 31.05 -21.62
C ALA A 15 -45.46 30.48 -21.40
N ALA A 16 -44.64 30.40 -22.46
CA ALA A 16 -43.26 29.94 -22.37
C ALA A 16 -42.40 30.86 -21.50
N GLY A 17 -42.56 32.18 -21.64
CA GLY A 17 -41.87 33.18 -20.81
C GLY A 17 -42.27 33.07 -19.33
N GLY A 18 -43.57 32.93 -19.05
CA GLY A 18 -44.07 32.76 -17.69
C GLY A 18 -43.56 31.48 -17.03
N ALA A 19 -43.62 30.34 -17.75
CA ALA A 19 -43.11 29.07 -17.25
C ALA A 19 -41.59 29.09 -17.00
N GLY A 20 -40.82 29.71 -17.90
CA GLY A 20 -39.37 29.86 -17.72
C GLY A 20 -39.00 30.71 -16.49
N TYR A 21 -39.76 31.76 -16.22
CA TYR A 21 -39.55 32.60 -15.03
C TYR A 21 -39.85 31.84 -13.73
N VAL A 22 -40.96 31.09 -13.68
CA VAL A 22 -41.33 30.27 -12.52
C VAL A 22 -40.32 29.14 -12.32
N ALA A 23 -39.89 28.46 -13.38
CA ALA A 23 -38.88 27.42 -13.31
C ALA A 23 -37.57 27.96 -12.73
N LYS A 24 -37.11 29.13 -13.20
CA LYS A 24 -35.89 29.75 -12.68
C LYS A 24 -35.99 30.11 -11.19
N ASN A 25 -37.17 30.49 -10.71
CA ASN A 25 -37.41 30.78 -9.29
C ASN A 25 -37.60 29.51 -8.44
N MET A 26 -37.96 28.38 -9.06
CA MET A 26 -38.07 27.06 -8.40
C MET A 26 -36.75 26.29 -8.35
N VAL A 27 -35.75 26.64 -9.17
CA VAL A 27 -34.40 26.06 -9.06
C VAL A 27 -33.67 26.70 -7.89
N ALA A 28 -34.05 26.30 -6.68
CA ALA A 28 -33.15 26.41 -5.54
C ALA A 28 -32.07 25.35 -5.74
N VAL A 29 -30.85 25.77 -6.09
CA VAL A 29 -29.68 24.89 -6.03
C VAL A 29 -29.59 24.43 -4.59
N PRO A 30 -29.72 23.12 -4.28
CA PRO A 30 -29.50 22.64 -2.93
C PRO A 30 -28.13 23.13 -2.49
N PRO A 31 -27.99 23.76 -1.31
CA PRO A 31 -26.67 24.13 -0.82
C PRO A 31 -25.80 22.87 -0.87
N PRO A 32 -24.52 23.00 -1.30
CA PRO A 32 -23.62 21.86 -1.30
C PRO A 32 -23.72 21.23 0.08
N GLN A 33 -24.09 19.95 0.11
CA GLN A 33 -24.21 19.20 1.34
C GLN A 33 -22.80 19.21 1.93
N ILE A 34 -22.57 20.05 2.93
CA ILE A 34 -21.41 19.93 3.79
C ILE A 34 -21.65 18.58 4.43
N VAL A 35 -20.93 17.58 3.93
CA VAL A 35 -20.87 16.26 4.55
C VAL A 35 -20.20 16.54 5.88
N ASP A 36 -21.01 16.85 6.88
CA ASP A 36 -20.56 16.99 8.25
C ASP A 36 -20.06 15.60 8.62
N SER A 37 -18.75 15.44 8.47
CA SER A 37 -18.04 14.23 8.82
C SER A 37 -18.11 14.22 10.34
N GLY A 38 -19.20 13.68 10.87
CA GLY A 38 -19.40 13.47 12.31
C GLY A 38 -18.14 12.90 12.94
N PRO A 39 -17.96 13.07 14.26
CA PRO A 39 -16.66 13.01 14.95
C PRO A 39 -15.73 11.99 14.31
N GLN A 40 -14.80 12.51 13.49
CA GLN A 40 -13.86 11.72 12.74
C GLN A 40 -13.17 10.81 13.75
N ALA A 41 -13.46 9.51 13.69
CA ALA A 41 -12.81 8.53 14.55
C ALA A 41 -11.31 8.83 14.55
N PRO A 42 -10.63 8.78 15.71
CA PRO A 42 -9.27 9.28 15.85
C PRO A 42 -8.45 8.74 14.69
N ALA A 43 -7.92 9.64 13.86
CA ALA A 43 -7.20 9.27 12.66
C ALA A 43 -6.12 8.27 13.07
N ILE A 44 -6.33 7.01 12.71
CA ILE A 44 -5.42 5.94 13.11
C ILE A 44 -4.09 6.30 12.46
N ALA A 45 -3.09 6.63 13.27
CA ALA A 45 -1.77 6.96 12.75
C ALA A 45 -1.30 5.75 11.93
N LEU A 46 -0.99 5.97 10.65
CA LEU A 46 -0.48 4.93 9.77
C LEU A 46 1.04 5.07 9.67
N GLN A 47 1.72 3.94 9.58
CA GLN A 47 3.15 3.89 9.35
C GLN A 47 3.47 2.73 8.43
N ASP A 48 4.44 2.95 7.55
CA ASP A 48 4.85 1.94 6.57
C ASP A 48 5.78 0.92 7.23
N VAL A 49 5.40 -0.35 7.10
CA VAL A 49 6.15 -1.53 7.55
C VAL A 49 6.62 -2.31 6.33
N LEU A 50 7.81 -2.90 6.41
CA LEU A 50 8.34 -3.76 5.36
C LEU A 50 7.70 -5.15 5.46
N VAL A 51 7.09 -5.61 4.37
CA VAL A 51 6.29 -6.84 4.32
C VAL A 51 6.75 -7.69 3.14
N LEU A 52 6.62 -9.02 3.25
CA LEU A 52 6.88 -9.90 2.12
C LEU A 52 5.77 -9.82 1.06
N SER A 53 6.16 -9.63 -0.20
CA SER A 53 5.25 -9.68 -1.35
C SER A 53 5.05 -11.10 -1.91
N GLY A 54 5.87 -12.06 -1.48
CA GLY A 54 5.81 -13.47 -1.90
C GLY A 54 6.38 -14.42 -0.85
N ASP A 55 6.19 -15.72 -1.07
CA ASP A 55 6.76 -16.76 -0.20
C ASP A 55 8.28 -16.88 -0.43
N VAL A 56 9.04 -16.94 0.66
CA VAL A 56 10.50 -17.04 0.63
C VAL A 56 10.92 -18.29 1.42
N PRO A 57 11.44 -19.33 0.73
CA PRO A 57 11.98 -20.51 1.38
C PRO A 57 13.20 -20.18 2.25
N MET A 58 13.44 -21.03 3.26
CA MET A 58 14.68 -20.95 4.05
C MET A 58 15.90 -21.12 3.14
N GLY A 59 16.93 -20.29 3.35
CA GLY A 59 18.17 -20.32 2.59
C GLY A 59 18.10 -19.59 1.24
N SER A 60 16.92 -19.09 0.83
CA SER A 60 16.77 -18.28 -0.38
C SER A 60 17.03 -16.79 -0.11
N PRO A 61 17.56 -16.05 -1.10
CA PRO A 61 17.62 -14.60 -1.02
C PRO A 61 16.22 -13.99 -1.08
N ILE A 62 16.04 -12.84 -0.44
CA ILE A 62 14.76 -12.13 -0.45
C ILE A 62 14.51 -11.44 -1.79
N GLU A 63 15.56 -10.85 -2.37
CA GLU A 63 15.49 -10.11 -3.63
C GLU A 63 14.34 -9.10 -3.62
N ASN A 64 13.46 -9.15 -4.62
CA ASN A 64 12.34 -8.24 -4.80
C ASN A 64 11.06 -8.69 -4.07
N ASN A 65 11.14 -9.70 -3.19
CA ASN A 65 9.99 -10.21 -2.45
C ASN A 65 9.62 -9.36 -1.22
N ILE A 66 10.00 -8.08 -1.19
CA ILE A 66 9.70 -7.14 -0.11
C ILE A 66 9.10 -5.85 -0.63
N SER A 67 8.11 -5.31 0.09
CA SER A 67 7.48 -4.04 -0.23
C SER A 67 7.06 -3.31 1.04
N TRP A 68 6.88 -1.99 0.90
CA TRP A 68 6.33 -1.17 1.98
C TRP A 68 4.80 -1.29 1.98
N GLN A 69 4.23 -1.54 3.16
CA GLN A 69 2.80 -1.62 3.37
C GLN A 69 2.39 -0.74 4.54
N SER A 70 1.34 0.06 4.34
CA SER A 70 0.83 0.93 5.39
C SER A 70 0.07 0.13 6.46
N TRP A 71 0.43 0.34 7.72
CA TRP A 71 -0.10 -0.38 8.87
C TRP A 71 -0.57 0.61 9.96
N PRO A 72 -1.66 0.31 10.69
CA PRO A 72 -2.00 1.02 11.93
C PRO A 72 -0.84 1.04 12.94
N ALA A 73 -0.38 2.21 13.34
CA ALA A 73 0.78 2.42 14.22
C ALA A 73 0.61 1.71 15.58
N GLY A 74 -0.61 1.64 16.11
CA GLY A 74 -0.91 0.91 17.34
C GLY A 74 -0.69 -0.61 17.25
N GLY A 75 -0.61 -1.18 16.04
CA GLY A 75 -0.35 -2.60 15.81
C GLY A 75 1.09 -2.92 15.43
N ILE A 76 1.98 -1.92 15.37
CA ILE A 76 3.37 -2.12 14.97
C ILE A 76 4.18 -2.61 16.16
N ASN A 77 4.81 -3.78 16.01
CA ASN A 77 5.74 -4.30 16.98
C ASN A 77 7.13 -3.64 16.81
N ALA A 78 7.86 -3.44 17.91
CA ALA A 78 9.22 -2.89 17.89
C ALA A 78 10.22 -3.68 17.03
N ASN A 79 9.95 -4.96 16.74
CA ASN A 79 10.80 -5.80 15.90
C ASN A 79 10.52 -5.67 14.39
N PHE A 80 9.50 -4.91 14.00
CA PHE A 80 9.17 -4.68 12.60
C PHE A 80 10.07 -3.60 12.01
N ILE A 81 10.40 -3.77 10.74
CA ILE A 81 11.18 -2.80 10.00
C ILE A 81 10.21 -1.74 9.48
N THR A 82 10.37 -0.50 9.93
CA THR A 82 9.52 0.63 9.54
C THR A 82 10.28 1.60 8.64
N ARG A 83 9.59 2.25 7.71
CA ARG A 83 10.21 3.21 6.78
C ARG A 83 10.81 4.41 7.51
N THR A 84 10.20 4.81 8.62
CA THR A 84 10.68 5.94 9.44
C THR A 84 11.98 5.62 10.16
N ALA A 85 12.18 4.36 10.60
CA ALA A 85 13.40 3.95 11.27
C ALA A 85 14.50 3.59 10.27
N GLU A 86 14.13 2.92 9.18
CA GLU A 86 15.07 2.41 8.18
C GLU A 86 14.54 2.64 6.75
N PRO A 87 14.63 3.86 6.20
CA PRO A 87 14.09 4.17 4.88
C PRO A 87 14.79 3.40 3.75
N GLU A 88 16.06 3.04 3.96
CA GLU A 88 16.91 2.30 3.01
C GLU A 88 16.79 0.78 3.14
N ALA A 89 15.94 0.27 4.05
CA ALA A 89 15.83 -1.16 4.31
C ALA A 89 15.42 -1.96 3.06
N LEU A 90 14.59 -1.38 2.19
CA LEU A 90 14.17 -2.04 0.96
C LEU A 90 15.36 -2.36 0.04
N GLU A 91 16.36 -1.49 -0.04
CA GLU A 91 17.55 -1.74 -0.87
C GLU A 91 18.56 -2.63 -0.14
N LYS A 92 18.81 -2.35 1.16
CA LYS A 92 19.79 -3.08 1.98
C LYS A 92 19.43 -4.54 2.27
N LEU A 93 18.15 -4.90 2.19
CA LEU A 93 17.67 -6.24 2.54
C LEU A 93 17.37 -7.11 1.33
N LYS A 94 17.49 -6.58 0.10
CA LYS A 94 17.38 -7.38 -1.14
C LYS A 94 18.39 -8.53 -1.18
N GLY A 95 19.61 -8.29 -0.71
CA GLY A 95 20.68 -9.29 -0.65
C GLY A 95 20.63 -10.21 0.57
N ALA A 96 19.69 -10.01 1.49
CA ALA A 96 19.59 -10.81 2.70
C ALA A 96 19.06 -12.21 2.41
N ILE A 97 19.53 -13.20 3.18
CA ILE A 97 19.11 -14.60 3.06
C ILE A 97 18.11 -14.92 4.17
N ALA A 98 17.03 -15.62 3.84
CA ALA A 98 16.04 -16.08 4.80
C ALA A 98 16.63 -17.16 5.72
N ARG A 99 16.63 -16.92 7.04
CA ARG A 99 17.04 -17.90 8.06
C ARG A 99 15.96 -18.95 8.32
N VAL A 100 14.70 -18.61 8.07
CA VAL A 100 13.52 -19.47 8.22
C VAL A 100 12.61 -19.27 7.02
N ALA A 101 11.73 -20.23 6.75
CA ALA A 101 10.69 -20.04 5.74
C ALA A 101 9.74 -18.90 6.16
N MET A 102 9.38 -18.05 5.21
CA MET A 102 8.48 -16.92 5.40
C MET A 102 7.46 -16.88 4.26
N TYR A 103 6.29 -16.32 4.54
CA TYR A 103 5.17 -16.33 3.62
C TYR A 103 4.75 -14.91 3.25
N ALA A 104 4.10 -14.78 2.10
CA ALA A 104 3.56 -13.51 1.62
C ALA A 104 2.65 -12.85 2.67
N GLY A 105 2.73 -11.53 2.80
CA GLY A 105 1.95 -10.73 3.72
C GLY A 105 2.48 -10.67 5.16
N GLU A 106 3.53 -11.44 5.50
CA GLU A 106 4.13 -11.34 6.83
C GLU A 106 5.08 -10.12 6.94
N PRO A 107 5.03 -9.35 8.05
CA PRO A 107 6.03 -8.34 8.38
C PRO A 107 7.45 -8.91 8.46
N LEU A 108 8.39 -8.24 7.80
CA LEU A 108 9.79 -8.63 7.82
C LEU A 108 10.44 -8.28 9.16
N ARG A 109 11.25 -9.21 9.67
CA ARG A 109 12.01 -9.04 10.91
C ARG A 109 13.48 -9.38 10.69
N ARG A 110 14.38 -8.56 11.25
CA ARG A 110 15.83 -8.79 11.17
C ARG A 110 16.25 -10.16 11.73
N SER A 111 15.55 -10.67 12.75
CA SER A 111 15.84 -11.98 13.35
C SER A 111 15.60 -13.17 12.42
N LYS A 112 14.78 -13.00 11.38
CA LYS A 112 14.51 -14.01 10.35
C LYS A 112 15.47 -13.91 9.16
N LEU A 113 16.41 -12.96 9.20
CA LEU A 113 17.36 -12.70 8.13
C LEU A 113 18.78 -13.04 8.58
N ILE A 114 19.58 -13.42 7.61
CA ILE A 114 21.02 -13.53 7.72
C ILE A 114 21.59 -12.29 7.04
N GLY A 115 22.43 -11.54 7.76
CA GLY A 115 22.99 -10.28 7.29
C GLY A 115 23.82 -10.43 6.02
N GLU A 116 23.97 -9.33 5.27
CA GLU A 116 24.77 -9.30 4.05
C GLU A 116 26.19 -9.84 4.29
N GLY A 117 26.63 -10.79 3.45
CA GLY A 117 27.96 -11.39 3.52
C GLY A 117 28.12 -12.57 4.49
N GLN A 118 27.05 -13.00 5.19
CA GLN A 118 27.11 -14.21 6.03
C GLN A 118 26.31 -15.36 5.40
N SER A 119 26.96 -16.51 5.22
CA SER A 119 26.29 -17.76 4.83
C SER A 119 25.56 -18.35 6.04
N PHE A 120 24.46 -19.07 5.81
CA PHE A 120 23.75 -19.81 6.86
C PHE A 120 24.68 -20.74 7.65
N MET A 121 25.63 -21.39 6.98
CA MET A 121 26.61 -22.26 7.63
C MET A 121 27.64 -21.49 8.47
N SER A 122 28.01 -20.27 8.09
CA SER A 122 28.95 -19.44 8.87
C SER A 122 28.30 -18.77 10.08
N SER A 123 26.96 -18.67 10.11
CA SER A 123 26.21 -17.99 11.16
C SER A 123 25.58 -18.95 12.20
N ILE A 124 25.81 -20.26 12.05
CA ILE A 124 25.52 -21.30 13.06
C ILE A 124 26.79 -21.70 13.85
N LEU A 125 27.98 -21.33 13.38
CA LEU A 125 29.22 -21.67 14.05
C LEU A 125 29.42 -20.82 15.32
N PRO A 126 29.86 -21.43 16.44
CA PRO A 126 30.29 -20.71 17.64
C PRO A 126 31.40 -19.70 17.31
N SER A 127 31.43 -18.58 18.03
CA SER A 127 32.44 -17.53 17.84
C SER A 127 33.86 -18.11 17.89
N GLY A 128 34.65 -17.87 16.84
CA GLY A 128 36.05 -18.33 16.74
C GLY A 128 36.29 -19.44 15.71
N MET A 129 35.25 -19.98 15.06
CA MET A 129 35.39 -21.00 14.02
C MET A 129 35.09 -20.43 12.62
N ARG A 130 35.88 -20.80 11.61
CA ARG A 130 35.78 -20.32 10.23
C ARG A 130 35.37 -21.47 9.30
N ALA A 131 34.17 -21.39 8.71
CA ALA A 131 33.73 -22.36 7.70
C ALA A 131 34.50 -22.16 6.39
N VAL A 132 34.93 -23.26 5.77
CA VAL A 132 35.52 -23.29 4.42
C VAL A 132 34.80 -24.38 3.63
N ALA A 133 34.24 -24.03 2.47
CA ALA A 133 33.60 -24.99 1.57
C ALA A 133 34.65 -25.59 0.63
N THR A 134 34.86 -26.91 0.71
CA THR A 134 35.71 -27.65 -0.22
C THR A 134 34.82 -28.52 -1.11
N ALA A 135 34.87 -28.31 -2.42
CA ALA A 135 34.21 -29.18 -3.39
C ALA A 135 34.97 -30.52 -3.47
N VAL A 136 34.27 -31.63 -3.28
CA VAL A 136 34.86 -32.98 -3.45
C VAL A 136 34.34 -33.55 -4.76
N SER A 137 35.24 -33.82 -5.70
CA SER A 137 34.92 -34.52 -6.95
C SER A 137 35.05 -36.03 -6.70
N ALA A 138 34.04 -36.80 -7.09
CA ALA A 138 33.94 -38.23 -6.81
C ALA A 138 34.73 -39.08 -7.81
N ASP A 139 36.05 -38.87 -7.89
CA ASP A 139 36.93 -39.58 -8.84
C ASP A 139 38.10 -40.34 -8.18
N THR A 140 37.93 -40.79 -6.94
CA THR A 140 38.85 -41.78 -6.33
C THR A 140 38.14 -42.77 -5.41
N SER A 141 37.69 -43.89 -5.99
CA SER A 141 37.89 -45.27 -5.49
C SER A 141 37.52 -46.27 -6.56
#